data_AF-A0A1N7J8W1-F1
#
_entry.id   AF-A0A1N7J8W1-F1
#
_cell.length_a   1.000
_cell.length_b   1.000
_cell.length_c   1.000
_cell.angle_alpha   90.00
_cell.angle_beta   90.00
_cell.angle_gamma   90.00
#
_symmetry.space_group_name_H-M   'P 1'
#
loop_
_entity.id
_entity.type
_entity.pdbx_description
1 polymer ?
#
loop_
_entity_poly.entity_id
_entity_poly.type
_entity_poly.pdbx_seq_one_letter_code
_entity_poly.pdbx_strand_id
1 'polypeptide(L)'
;MKTMKPVIDSNGQVTVTGGTVRIANGSEIVQSEVKKIGLPKQPVILLQIVEYFRAFLIGRLGLSHMNMLLIISGAFGVFEKNRVIKAGGYNTATVGEDMELVVRIHRTLKDEKSKQRIEYIQDPVCWTEAPSTFSSLRAQRRRWQRGLAETLWIHRKMLFNPKYKGIGLFSLITSW
;
A
#
# COMPACT_ATOMS: atom_id res chain seq x y z
N MET A 1 5.56 16.21 -6.55
CA MET A 1 6.75 15.90 -7.37
C MET A 1 7.70 14.87 -6.77
N LYS A 2 7.97 14.87 -5.45
CA LYS A 2 8.88 13.89 -4.81
C LYS A 2 8.50 12.42 -5.05
N THR A 3 7.21 12.11 -5.26
CA THR A 3 6.75 10.75 -5.50
C THR A 3 7.10 10.14 -6.85
N MET A 4 7.25 10.98 -7.88
CA MET A 4 7.61 10.51 -9.22
C MET A 4 9.12 10.37 -9.38
N LYS A 5 9.90 10.94 -8.46
CA LYS A 5 11.36 10.98 -8.53
C LYS A 5 11.98 9.58 -8.66
N PRO A 6 11.58 8.54 -7.90
CA PRO A 6 12.15 7.20 -8.09
C PRO A 6 11.83 6.59 -9.46
N VAL A 7 10.64 6.84 -10.01
CA VAL A 7 10.25 6.34 -11.34
C VAL A 7 11.10 7.02 -12.43
N ILE A 8 11.30 8.33 -12.33
CA ILE A 8 12.05 9.13 -13.31
C ILE A 8 13.55 8.86 -13.22
N ASP A 9 14.12 8.90 -12.02
CA ASP A 9 15.57 8.81 -11.79
C ASP A 9 16.12 7.38 -11.99
N SER A 10 15.26 6.37 -12.00
CA SER A 10 15.67 4.96 -12.07
C SER A 10 15.90 4.41 -13.49
N ASN A 11 15.80 5.26 -14.53
CA ASN A 11 15.88 4.83 -15.94
C ASN A 11 15.00 3.60 -16.25
N GLY A 12 13.78 3.59 -15.71
CA GLY A 12 12.81 2.51 -15.93
C GLY A 12 12.97 1.29 -15.02
N GLN A 13 13.87 1.29 -14.03
CA GLN A 13 13.97 0.19 -13.06
C GLN A 13 12.88 0.22 -11.98
N VAL A 14 12.32 1.38 -11.64
CA VAL A 14 11.22 1.50 -10.68
C VAL A 14 9.93 1.69 -11.44
N THR A 15 9.00 0.76 -11.27
CA THR A 15 7.75 0.71 -12.05
C THR A 15 6.52 1.07 -11.23
N VAL A 16 6.61 0.98 -9.91
CA VAL A 16 5.60 1.48 -8.99
C VAL A 16 6.28 2.15 -7.80
N THR A 17 5.75 3.30 -7.37
CA THR A 17 6.20 4.00 -6.18
C THR A 17 5.02 4.32 -5.25
N GLY A 18 5.10 3.90 -3.99
CA GLY A 18 4.14 4.25 -2.95
C GLY A 18 4.68 5.30 -1.98
N GLY A 19 3.79 6.08 -1.36
CA GLY A 19 4.17 7.01 -0.30
C GLY A 19 3.42 6.79 1.02
N THR A 20 3.74 7.62 2.01
CA THR A 20 3.17 7.52 3.35
C THR A 20 1.78 8.14 3.40
N VAL A 21 0.85 7.49 4.11
CA VAL A 21 -0.47 8.05 4.41
C VAL A 21 -0.58 8.33 5.91
N ARG A 22 -0.94 9.55 6.30
CA ARG A 22 -1.12 9.96 7.70
C ARG A 22 -2.57 10.39 7.96
N ILE A 23 -2.99 10.29 9.21
CA ILE A 23 -4.33 10.65 9.66
C ILE A 23 -4.39 12.16 9.91
N ALA A 24 -5.32 12.83 9.25
CA ALA A 24 -5.50 14.28 9.32
C ALA A 24 -6.43 14.74 10.46
N ASN A 25 -7.23 13.83 11.04
CA ASN A 25 -8.21 14.17 12.06
C ASN A 25 -7.55 14.90 13.25
N GLY A 26 -8.14 16.03 13.65
CA GLY A 26 -7.59 16.88 14.72
C GLY A 26 -6.46 17.81 14.29
N SER A 27 -6.01 17.73 13.04
CA SER A 27 -5.07 18.69 12.45
C SER A 27 -5.78 19.87 11.81
N GLU A 28 -5.11 21.01 11.77
CA GLU A 28 -5.60 22.23 11.12
C GLU A 28 -5.20 22.21 9.64
N ILE A 29 -6.21 22.20 8.78
CA ILE A 29 -6.05 22.16 7.31
C ILE A 29 -6.53 23.49 6.74
N VAL A 30 -5.64 24.20 6.06
CA VAL A 30 -5.95 25.46 5.37
C VAL A 30 -5.50 25.33 3.93
N GLN A 31 -6.41 25.57 2.98
CA GLN A 31 -6.13 25.45 1.54
C GLN A 31 -5.51 24.09 1.15
N SER A 32 -6.05 22.99 1.69
CA SER A 32 -5.58 21.62 1.47
C SER A 32 -4.15 21.33 1.95
N GLU A 33 -3.56 22.23 2.73
CA GLU A 33 -2.29 22.01 3.41
C GLU A 33 -2.50 21.84 4.92
N VAL A 34 -1.84 20.85 5.51
CA VAL A 34 -1.80 20.70 6.96
C VAL A 34 -0.87 21.77 7.52
N LYS A 35 -1.44 22.78 8.16
CA LYS A 35 -0.69 23.88 8.81
C LYS A 35 -0.22 23.50 10.20
N LYS A 36 -1.03 22.73 10.93
CA LYS A 36 -0.70 22.27 12.28
C LYS A 36 -1.18 20.84 12.50
N ILE A 37 -0.26 19.99 12.94
CA ILE A 37 -0.59 18.62 13.33
C ILE A 37 -1.16 18.66 14.74
N GLY A 38 -2.38 18.14 14.91
CA GLY A 38 -3.06 18.05 16.20
C GLY A 38 -3.57 16.64 16.45
N LEU A 39 -3.82 16.32 17.72
CA LEU A 39 -4.39 15.03 18.12
C LEU A 39 -5.90 15.15 18.29
N PRO A 40 -6.69 14.23 17.72
CA PRO A 40 -8.13 14.21 17.90
C PRO A 40 -8.48 13.78 19.33
N LYS A 41 -9.59 14.32 19.86
CA LYS A 41 -10.08 13.98 21.21
C LYS A 41 -10.78 12.61 21.28
N GLN A 42 -11.10 12.01 20.13
CA GLN A 42 -11.83 10.74 20.05
C GLN A 42 -10.88 9.53 20.20
N PRO A 43 -11.09 8.64 21.19
CA PRO A 43 -10.21 7.48 21.43
C PRO A 43 -10.10 6.52 20.23
N VAL A 44 -11.18 6.36 19.47
CA VAL A 44 -11.22 5.51 18.28
C VAL A 44 -10.24 5.97 17.20
N ILE A 45 -10.06 7.29 17.08
CA ILE A 45 -9.13 7.86 16.11
C ILE A 45 -7.70 7.81 16.65
N LEU A 46 -7.51 8.07 17.94
CA LEU A 46 -6.20 7.92 18.58
C LEU A 46 -5.64 6.50 18.45
N LEU A 47 -6.48 5.49 18.66
CA LEU A 47 -6.07 4.09 18.48
C LEU A 47 -5.67 3.80 17.02
N GLN A 48 -6.38 4.35 16.05
CA GLN A 48 -6.00 4.25 14.64
C GLN A 48 -4.69 4.98 14.35
N ILE A 49 -4.45 6.15 14.93
CA ILE A 49 -3.16 6.87 14.80
C ILE A 49 -2.02 5.98 15.28
N VAL A 50 -2.13 5.42 16.49
CA VAL A 50 -1.12 4.51 17.04
C VAL A 50 -0.94 3.28 16.16
N GLU A 51 -2.02 2.67 15.68
CA GLU A 51 -1.96 1.52 14.79
C GLU A 51 -1.25 1.83 13.47
N TYR A 52 -1.58 2.97 12.84
CA TYR A 52 -0.92 3.43 11.64
C TYR A 52 0.57 3.67 11.91
N PHE A 53 0.92 4.42 12.96
CA PHE A 53 2.31 4.65 13.33
C PHE A 53 3.06 3.33 13.58
N ARG A 54 2.47 2.37 14.30
CA ARG A 54 3.05 1.05 14.53
C ARG A 54 3.26 0.27 13.24
N ALA A 55 2.26 0.25 12.35
CA ALA A 55 2.35 -0.42 11.05
C ALA A 55 3.42 0.21 10.15
N PHE A 56 3.56 1.54 10.18
CA PHE A 56 4.60 2.25 9.44
C PHE A 56 5.99 2.05 10.02
N LEU A 57 6.15 2.16 11.34
CA LEU A 57 7.45 2.09 12.02
C LEU A 57 8.02 0.67 12.06
N ILE A 58 7.20 -0.32 12.42
CA ILE A 58 7.68 -1.69 12.65
C ILE A 58 7.52 -2.56 11.41
N GLY A 59 6.40 -2.43 10.69
CA GLY A 59 6.09 -3.31 9.56
C GLY A 59 6.74 -2.88 8.25
N ARG A 60 6.60 -1.60 7.87
CA ARG A 60 6.96 -1.15 6.51
C ARG A 60 8.43 -0.81 6.33
N LEU A 61 9.16 -0.40 7.35
CA LEU A 61 10.61 -0.14 7.24
C LEU A 61 11.40 -1.41 6.87
N GLY A 62 11.11 -2.55 7.53
CA GLY A 62 11.73 -3.84 7.23
C GLY A 62 11.26 -4.43 5.89
N LEU A 63 9.95 -4.45 5.62
CA LEU A 63 9.40 -5.01 4.38
C LEU A 63 9.71 -4.16 3.14
N SER A 64 9.83 -2.82 3.28
CA SER A 64 10.22 -1.92 2.19
C SER A 64 11.67 -2.15 1.77
N HIS A 65 12.59 -2.29 2.74
CA HIS A 65 13.99 -2.58 2.43
C HIS A 65 14.15 -3.92 1.69
N MET A 66 13.24 -4.87 1.95
CA MET A 66 13.19 -6.17 1.30
C MET A 66 12.30 -6.23 0.03
N ASN A 67 11.74 -5.10 -0.43
CA ASN A 67 10.81 -5.03 -1.58
C ASN A 67 9.63 -6.02 -1.48
N MET A 68 9.08 -6.15 -0.27
CA MET A 68 7.97 -7.05 0.08
C MET A 68 6.68 -6.29 0.41
N LEU A 69 6.55 -5.05 -0.04
CA LEU A 69 5.32 -4.30 0.18
C LEU A 69 4.23 -4.84 -0.76
N LEU A 70 3.28 -5.55 -0.17
CA LEU A 70 2.06 -6.02 -0.85
C LEU A 70 1.05 -4.90 -1.07
N ILE A 71 1.16 -3.83 -0.30
CA ILE A 71 0.17 -2.75 -0.29
C ILE A 71 0.89 -1.43 -0.53
N ILE A 72 0.64 -0.89 -1.71
CA ILE A 72 0.68 0.55 -1.91
C ILE A 72 -0.75 1.02 -1.73
N SER A 73 -0.96 1.96 -0.81
CA SER A 73 -2.29 2.47 -0.56
C SER A 73 -2.81 3.10 -1.84
N GLY A 74 -4.00 2.71 -2.31
CA GLY A 74 -4.64 3.29 -3.49
C GLY A 74 -4.83 4.81 -3.39
N ALA A 75 -4.84 5.36 -2.17
CA ALA A 75 -4.87 6.80 -1.93
C ALA A 75 -3.58 7.51 -2.37
N PHE A 76 -2.44 6.81 -2.45
CA PHE A 76 -1.16 7.43 -2.74
C PHE A 76 -0.13 6.47 -3.35
N GLY A 77 -0.21 6.28 -4.66
CA GLY A 77 0.74 5.51 -5.46
C GLY A 77 0.91 6.08 -6.87
N VAL A 78 2.11 5.96 -7.42
CA VAL A 78 2.46 6.28 -8.80
C VAL A 78 2.79 4.97 -9.51
N PHE A 79 2.14 4.73 -10.65
CA PHE A 79 2.31 3.51 -11.43
C PHE A 79 2.77 3.84 -12.84
N GLU A 80 3.77 3.10 -13.33
CA GLU A 80 4.19 3.17 -14.72
C GLU A 80 3.07 2.63 -15.62
N LYS A 81 2.56 3.47 -16.53
CA LYS A 81 1.43 3.13 -17.42
C LYS A 81 1.66 1.82 -18.18
N ASN A 82 2.84 1.65 -18.79
CA ASN A 82 3.15 0.46 -19.58
C ASN A 82 3.10 -0.82 -18.73
N ARG A 83 3.59 -0.76 -17.48
CA ARG A 83 3.52 -1.90 -16.56
C ARG A 83 2.09 -2.22 -16.14
N VAL A 84 1.27 -1.21 -15.87
CA VAL A 84 -0.16 -1.42 -15.52
C VAL A 84 -0.92 -2.05 -16.68
N ILE A 85 -0.71 -1.56 -17.90
CA ILE A 85 -1.32 -2.13 -19.11
C ILE A 85 -0.86 -3.58 -19.29
N LYS A 86 0.45 -3.85 -19.15
CA LYS A 86 1.01 -5.20 -19.26
C LYS A 86 0.47 -6.16 -18.19
N ALA A 87 0.20 -5.65 -16.99
CA ALA A 87 -0.42 -6.42 -15.91
C ALA A 87 -1.93 -6.67 -16.14
N GLY A 88 -2.55 -6.03 -17.13
CA GLY A 88 -3.97 -6.16 -17.46
C GLY A 88 -4.89 -5.13 -16.78
N GLY A 89 -4.35 -4.03 -16.26
CA GLY A 89 -5.15 -2.98 -15.61
C GLY A 89 -5.78 -3.40 -14.27
N TYR A 90 -6.69 -2.58 -13.75
CA TYR A 90 -7.41 -2.86 -12.51
C TYR A 90 -8.41 -4.00 -12.69
N ASN A 91 -8.46 -4.90 -11.70
CA ASN A 91 -9.43 -5.99 -11.67
C ASN A 91 -10.72 -5.52 -11.00
N THR A 92 -11.80 -5.41 -11.76
CA THR A 92 -13.11 -4.94 -11.28
C THR A 92 -13.89 -6.00 -10.47
N ALA A 93 -13.38 -7.23 -10.37
CA ALA A 93 -14.03 -8.32 -9.64
C ALA A 93 -13.61 -8.39 -8.16
N THR A 94 -12.63 -7.59 -7.71
CA THR A 94 -12.15 -7.55 -6.33
C THR A 94 -12.46 -6.20 -5.70
N VAL A 95 -12.75 -6.21 -4.40
CA VAL A 95 -12.96 -4.97 -3.64
C VAL A 95 -11.61 -4.31 -3.25
N GLY A 96 -10.51 -5.06 -3.34
CA GLY A 96 -9.14 -4.58 -3.08
C GLY A 96 -8.33 -4.45 -4.37
N GLU A 97 -8.87 -3.73 -5.35
CA GLU A 97 -8.30 -3.56 -6.70
C GLU A 97 -6.86 -3.02 -6.73
N ASP A 98 -6.53 -2.11 -5.81
CA ASP A 98 -5.21 -1.48 -5.67
C ASP A 98 -4.16 -2.50 -5.20
N MET A 99 -4.48 -3.23 -4.13
CA MET A 99 -3.63 -4.27 -3.58
C MET A 99 -3.48 -5.45 -4.55
N GLU A 100 -4.57 -5.88 -5.18
CA GLU A 100 -4.53 -6.98 -6.15
C GLU A 100 -3.63 -6.63 -7.34
N LEU A 101 -3.72 -5.40 -7.86
CA LEU A 101 -2.84 -4.91 -8.92
C LEU A 101 -1.37 -4.94 -8.49
N VAL A 102 -1.05 -4.49 -7.27
CA VAL A 102 0.34 -4.51 -6.75
C VAL A 102 0.87 -5.94 -6.65
N VAL A 103 0.09 -6.88 -6.11
CA VAL A 103 0.46 -8.30 -6.02
C VAL A 103 0.66 -8.91 -7.41
N ARG A 104 -0.22 -8.59 -8.35
CA ARG A 104 -0.11 -9.04 -9.74
C ARG A 104 1.11 -8.46 -10.45
N ILE A 105 1.44 -7.19 -10.24
CA ILE A 105 2.68 -6.59 -10.76
C ILE A 105 3.89 -7.32 -10.19
N HIS A 106 3.97 -7.55 -8.88
CA HIS A 106 5.04 -8.34 -8.27
C HIS A 106 5.17 -9.73 -8.91
N ARG A 107 4.04 -10.42 -9.12
CA ARG A 107 4.01 -11.73 -9.78
C ARG A 107 4.59 -11.68 -11.19
N THR A 108 4.07 -10.78 -12.04
CA THR A 108 4.51 -10.65 -13.44
C THR A 108 5.99 -10.29 -13.53
N LEU A 109 6.49 -9.42 -12.65
CA LEU A 109 7.91 -9.07 -12.59
C LEU A 109 8.79 -10.30 -12.33
N LYS A 110 8.38 -11.20 -11.43
CA LYS A 110 9.10 -12.45 -11.15
C LYS A 110 8.96 -13.47 -12.27
N ASP A 111 7.76 -13.62 -12.84
CA ASP A 111 7.51 -14.55 -13.94
C ASP A 111 8.31 -14.16 -15.20
N GLU A 112 8.47 -12.87 -15.47
CA GLU A 112 9.25 -12.33 -16.59
C GLU A 112 10.75 -12.26 -16.31
N LYS A 113 11.21 -12.58 -15.10
CA LYS A 113 12.59 -12.34 -14.63
C LYS A 113 13.04 -10.87 -14.85
N SER A 114 12.12 -9.92 -14.76
CA SER A 114 12.40 -8.50 -14.91
C SER A 114 13.25 -7.99 -13.75
N LYS A 115 14.17 -7.07 -14.05
CA LYS A 115 14.95 -6.34 -13.03
C LYS A 115 14.17 -5.17 -12.40
N GLN A 116 12.98 -4.88 -12.92
CA GLN A 116 12.16 -3.81 -12.36
C GLN A 116 11.67 -4.15 -10.95
N ARG A 117 11.45 -3.12 -10.15
CA ARG A 117 11.04 -3.23 -8.74
C ARG A 117 9.99 -2.20 -8.35
N ILE A 118 9.37 -2.46 -7.21
CA ILE A 118 8.43 -1.56 -6.55
C ILE A 118 9.19 -0.88 -5.42
N GLU A 119 9.05 0.44 -5.29
CA GLU A 119 9.70 1.20 -4.23
C GLU A 119 8.67 1.94 -3.37
N TYR A 120 9.08 2.22 -2.14
CA TYR A 120 8.30 3.01 -1.21
C TYR A 120 9.19 4.09 -0.64
N ILE A 121 8.64 5.30 -0.60
CA ILE A 121 9.33 6.51 -0.16
C ILE A 121 8.56 7.12 1.00
N GLN A 122 9.30 7.47 2.04
CA GLN A 122 8.70 7.94 3.29
C GLN A 122 8.29 9.40 3.24
N ASP A 123 9.09 10.20 2.53
CA ASP A 123 9.04 11.65 2.46
C ASP A 123 7.69 12.23 2.04
N PRO A 124 7.04 11.74 0.96
CA PRO A 124 5.78 12.29 0.57
C PRO A 124 4.67 11.72 1.44
N VAL A 125 3.95 12.63 2.11
CA VAL A 125 2.85 12.31 3.01
C VAL A 125 1.54 12.76 2.38
N CYS A 126 0.65 11.81 2.13
CA CYS A 126 -0.75 12.07 1.86
C CYS A 126 -1.52 12.05 3.17
N TRP A 127 -2.40 13.03 3.38
CA TRP A 127 -3.22 13.13 4.58
C TRP A 127 -4.63 12.63 4.27
N THR A 128 -5.16 11.74 5.11
CA THR A 128 -6.50 11.15 4.97
C THR A 128 -7.29 11.27 6.26
N GLU A 129 -8.62 11.34 6.13
CA GLU A 129 -9.51 11.30 7.29
C GLU A 129 -9.84 9.85 7.65
N ALA A 130 -9.53 9.49 8.89
CA ALA A 130 -9.89 8.22 9.47
C ALA A 130 -11.35 8.21 9.94
N PRO A 131 -12.01 7.04 9.88
CA PRO A 131 -13.37 6.87 10.39
C PRO A 131 -13.46 7.24 11.88
N SER A 132 -14.42 8.09 12.24
CA SER A 132 -14.62 8.59 13.61
C SER A 132 -15.57 7.75 14.45
N THR A 133 -16.34 6.85 13.83
CA THR A 133 -17.34 6.00 14.49
C THR A 133 -17.00 4.52 14.37
N PHE A 134 -17.35 3.72 15.39
CA PHE A 134 -17.15 2.27 15.36
C PHE A 134 -17.84 1.58 14.18
N SER A 135 -19.04 2.04 13.79
CA SER A 135 -19.76 1.46 12.64
C SER A 135 -18.98 1.66 11.34
N SER A 136 -18.49 2.89 11.09
CA SER A 136 -17.68 3.22 9.91
C SER A 136 -16.33 2.48 9.91
N LEU A 137 -15.67 2.38 11.07
CA LEU A 137 -14.44 1.62 11.24
C LEU A 137 -14.66 0.13 10.93
N ARG A 138 -15.74 -0.47 11.45
CA ARG A 138 -16.08 -1.88 11.19
C ARG A 138 -16.34 -2.14 9.71
N ALA A 139 -17.07 -1.25 9.04
CA ALA A 139 -17.30 -1.35 7.61
C ALA A 139 -15.99 -1.26 6.80
N GLN A 140 -15.09 -0.35 7.18
CA GLN A 140 -13.78 -0.22 6.56
C GLN A 140 -12.95 -1.49 6.73
N ARG A 141 -12.87 -2.04 7.96
CA ARG A 141 -12.08 -3.25 8.24
C ARG A 141 -12.62 -4.48 7.53
N ARG A 142 -13.94 -4.65 7.48
CA ARG A 142 -14.57 -5.74 6.70
C ARG A 142 -14.17 -5.65 5.22
N ARG A 143 -14.15 -4.45 4.65
CA ARG A 143 -13.75 -4.24 3.25
C ARG A 143 -12.29 -4.62 3.02
N TRP A 144 -11.37 -4.19 3.89
CA TRP A 144 -9.95 -4.50 3.78
C TRP A 144 -9.68 -6.00 3.92
N GLN A 145 -10.30 -6.64 4.92
CA GLN A 145 -10.17 -8.08 5.14
C GLN A 145 -10.72 -8.88 3.96
N ARG A 146 -11.87 -8.47 3.41
CA ARG A 146 -12.43 -9.09 2.21
C ARG A 146 -11.49 -8.94 1.00
N GLY A 147 -11.00 -7.73 0.71
CA GLY A 147 -10.09 -7.49 -0.40
C GLY A 147 -8.77 -8.27 -0.27
N LEU A 148 -8.30 -8.45 0.96
CA LEU A 148 -7.13 -9.27 1.28
C LEU A 148 -7.38 -10.74 0.99
N ALA A 149 -8.48 -11.30 1.51
CA ALA A 149 -8.87 -12.68 1.23
C ALA A 149 -9.06 -12.94 -0.27
N GLU A 150 -9.74 -12.04 -0.99
CA GLU A 150 -9.94 -12.12 -2.44
C GLU A 150 -8.59 -12.13 -3.18
N THR A 151 -7.68 -11.22 -2.83
CA THR A 151 -6.35 -11.12 -3.45
C THR A 151 -5.51 -12.37 -3.19
N LEU A 152 -5.49 -12.86 -1.95
CA LEU A 152 -4.78 -14.08 -1.57
C LEU A 152 -5.33 -15.30 -2.32
N TRP A 153 -6.65 -15.38 -2.49
CA TRP A 153 -7.29 -16.46 -3.22
C TRP A 153 -6.96 -16.47 -4.72
N ILE A 154 -7.00 -15.30 -5.35
CA ILE A 154 -6.64 -15.09 -6.76
C ILE A 154 -5.17 -15.48 -7.00
N HIS A 155 -4.28 -15.06 -6.08
CA HIS A 155 -2.84 -15.27 -6.19
C HIS A 155 -2.31 -16.45 -5.37
N ARG A 156 -3.18 -17.40 -4.99
CA ARG A 156 -2.82 -18.55 -4.14
C ARG A 156 -1.65 -19.39 -4.65
N LYS A 157 -1.38 -19.39 -5.96
CA LYS A 157 -0.24 -20.07 -6.58
C LYS A 157 1.13 -19.47 -6.18
N MET A 158 1.12 -18.26 -5.63
CA MET A 158 2.32 -17.60 -5.08
C MET A 158 2.57 -17.97 -3.61
N LEU A 159 1.53 -18.42 -2.88
CA LEU A 159 1.65 -18.81 -1.48
C LEU A 159 2.59 -20.00 -1.35
N PHE A 160 3.54 -19.90 -0.41
CA PHE A 160 4.55 -20.93 -0.12
C PHE A 160 5.46 -21.29 -1.31
N ASN A 161 5.47 -20.47 -2.37
CA ASN A 161 6.25 -20.77 -3.55
C ASN A 161 7.59 -20.01 -3.52
N PRO A 162 8.74 -20.71 -3.41
CA PRO A 162 10.06 -20.09 -3.29
C PRO A 162 10.46 -19.29 -4.54
N LYS A 163 9.82 -19.54 -5.70
CA LYS A 163 10.00 -18.74 -6.92
C LYS A 163 9.73 -17.25 -6.68
N TYR A 164 8.79 -16.92 -5.79
CA TYR A 164 8.41 -15.53 -5.50
C TYR A 164 9.14 -14.93 -4.29
N LYS A 165 10.18 -15.61 -3.78
CA LYS A 165 11.03 -15.17 -2.66
C LYS A 165 10.18 -14.73 -1.46
N GLY A 166 10.60 -13.67 -0.76
CA GLY A 166 9.94 -13.21 0.47
C GLY A 166 8.48 -12.79 0.30
N ILE A 167 8.01 -12.46 -0.92
CA ILE A 167 6.60 -12.14 -1.17
C ILE A 167 5.74 -13.40 -0.99
N GLY A 168 6.15 -14.52 -1.60
CA GLY A 168 5.44 -15.80 -1.53
C GLY A 168 5.63 -16.56 -0.21
N LEU A 169 6.77 -16.37 0.45
CA LEU A 169 7.18 -17.10 1.66
C LEU A 169 6.91 -16.36 2.98
N PHE A 170 6.87 -15.02 2.98
CA PHE A 170 6.68 -14.23 4.19
C PHE A 170 5.51 -13.28 4.06
N SER A 171 5.52 -12.40 3.07
CA SER A 171 4.56 -11.29 3.04
C SER A 171 3.11 -11.72 2.90
N LEU A 172 2.80 -12.67 1.98
CA LEU A 172 1.43 -13.16 1.79
C LEU A 172 0.96 -14.07 2.94
N ILE A 173 1.87 -14.56 3.78
CA ILE A 173 1.58 -15.46 4.91
C ILE A 173 1.45 -14.67 6.22
N THR A 174 2.24 -13.62 6.42
CA THR A 174 2.14 -12.74 7.60
C THR A 174 1.05 -11.69 7.49
N SER A 175 0.39 -11.59 6.33
CA SER A 175 -0.72 -10.67 6.11
C SER A 175 -2.08 -11.26 6.49
N TRP A 176 -2.12 -12.48 7.05
CA TRP A 176 -3.32 -13.09 7.64
C TRP A 176 -3.66 -12.50 9.01
#